data_AF-A0A420SUD1-F1
#
_entry.id   AF-A0A420SUD1-F1
#
_cell.length_a   1.000
_cell.length_b   1.000
_cell.length_c   1.000
_cell.angle_alpha   90.00
_cell.angle_beta   90.00
_cell.angle_gamma   90.00
#
_symmetry.space_group_name_H-M   'P 1'
#
loop_
_entity.id
_entity.type
_entity.pdbx_description
1 polymer ?
#
loop_
_entity_poly.entity_id
_entity_poly.type
_entity_poly.pdbx_seq_one_letter_code
_entity_poly.pdbx_strand_id
1 'polypeptide(L)'
;MARAMAVILRHPIRFIHFSYAFVCLLLVVLLRRILLPHFPSYQSLRIQTHRAFLSAAATTFPDLPRRLPVGKLNPARARVIFEQPTAYVIPGSREPAKFLETRLAEDKRGVVLYAHGGGYARGEARMYVDYMERWIKVANEEGLGLVFVSVEYRRSSQAAITWDR
;
A
#
# COMPACT_ATOMS: atom_id res chain seq x y z
N MET A 1 17.82 -12.24 5.90
CA MET A 1 17.35 -13.04 7.04
C MET A 1 18.00 -12.64 8.37
N ALA A 2 19.30 -12.35 8.43
CA ALA A 2 19.98 -11.90 9.66
C ALA A 2 19.33 -10.70 10.39
N ARG A 3 18.77 -9.73 9.65
CA ARG A 3 18.05 -8.58 10.24
C ARG A 3 16.71 -8.95 10.89
N ALA A 4 15.97 -9.93 10.36
CA ALA A 4 14.67 -10.32 10.91
C ALA A 4 14.83 -11.08 12.24
N MET A 5 15.79 -12.00 12.30
CA MET A 5 16.08 -12.75 13.53
C MET A 5 16.61 -11.82 14.63
N ALA A 6 17.44 -10.84 14.27
CA ALA A 6 17.89 -9.80 15.20
C ALA A 6 16.73 -8.93 15.73
N VAL A 7 15.74 -8.60 14.90
CA VAL A 7 14.55 -7.84 15.31
C VAL A 7 13.68 -8.65 16.28
N ILE A 8 13.54 -9.96 16.05
CA ILE A 8 12.79 -10.87 16.94
C ILE A 8 13.47 -10.96 18.30
N LEU A 9 14.79 -11.17 18.33
CA LEU A 9 15.56 -11.30 19.58
C LEU A 9 15.62 -9.99 20.38
N ARG A 10 15.57 -8.83 19.72
CA ARG A 10 15.59 -7.52 20.38
C ARG A 10 14.25 -7.12 21.01
N HIS A 11 13.14 -7.75 20.60
CA HIS A 11 11.80 -7.37 21.07
C HIS A 11 10.91 -8.60 21.34
N PRO A 12 11.19 -9.39 22.39
CA PRO A 12 10.50 -10.65 22.66
C PRO A 12 9.00 -10.47 22.91
N ILE A 13 8.60 -9.41 23.61
CA ILE A 13 7.17 -9.11 23.87
C ILE A 13 6.43 -8.81 22.56
N ARG A 14 7.02 -8.00 21.66
CA ARG A 14 6.42 -7.71 20.34
C ARG A 14 6.29 -8.99 19.50
N PHE A 15 7.23 -9.92 19.65
CA PHE A 15 7.17 -11.22 18.99
C PHE A 15 6.06 -12.12 19.52
N ILE A 16 5.79 -12.11 20.83
CA ILE A 16 4.63 -12.82 21.42
C ILE A 16 3.33 -12.25 20.84
N HIS A 17 3.17 -10.93 20.83
CA HIS A 17 2.00 -10.28 20.25
C HIS A 17 1.86 -10.57 18.74
N PHE A 18 2.98 -10.58 18.01
CA PHE A 18 3.01 -10.93 16.60
C PHE A 18 2.51 -12.36 16.38
N SER A 19 3.03 -13.30 17.17
CA SER A 19 2.71 -14.73 17.05
C SER A 19 1.24 -14.98 17.39
N TYR A 20 0.75 -14.36 18.47
CA TYR A 20 -0.66 -14.38 18.82
C TYR A 20 -1.54 -13.86 17.68
N ALA A 21 -1.28 -12.65 17.18
CA ALA A 21 -2.07 -12.05 16.10
C ALA A 21 -2.02 -12.89 14.82
N PHE A 22 -0.85 -13.41 14.44
CA PHE A 22 -0.67 -14.24 13.26
C PHE A 22 -1.42 -15.57 13.37
N VAL A 23 -1.34 -16.24 14.51
CA VAL A 23 -2.05 -17.51 14.77
C VAL A 23 -3.56 -17.27 14.74
N CYS A 24 -4.08 -16.23 15.39
CA CYS A 24 -5.50 -15.90 15.34
C CYS A 24 -5.98 -15.66 13.89
N LEU A 25 -5.24 -14.87 13.10
CA LEU A 25 -5.58 -14.61 11.70
C LEU A 25 -5.51 -15.88 10.85
N LEU A 26 -4.50 -16.74 11.08
CA LEU A 26 -4.36 -18.00 10.36
C LEU A 26 -5.49 -18.97 10.69
N LEU A 27 -5.89 -19.06 11.97
CA LEU A 27 -7.05 -19.84 12.40
C LEU A 27 -8.32 -19.36 11.72
N VAL A 28 -8.57 -18.05 11.65
CA VAL A 28 -9.73 -17.49 10.93
C VAL A 28 -9.71 -17.88 9.44
N VAL A 29 -8.55 -17.81 8.78
CA VAL A 29 -8.39 -18.22 7.38
C VAL A 29 -8.71 -19.70 7.17
N LEU A 30 -8.22 -20.57 8.07
CA LEU A 30 -8.45 -22.02 8.00
C LEU A 30 -9.90 -22.37 8.32
N LEU A 31 -10.45 -21.82 9.41
CA LEU A 31 -11.84 -22.04 9.81
C LEU A 31 -12.80 -21.56 8.73
N ARG A 32 -12.57 -20.40 8.11
CA ARG A 32 -13.40 -19.93 6.99
C ARG A 32 -13.41 -20.93 5.83
N ARG A 33 -12.26 -21.53 5.51
CA ARG A 33 -12.18 -22.52 4.41
C ARG A 33 -12.89 -23.84 4.74
N ILE A 34 -12.82 -24.28 5.99
CA ILE A 34 -13.41 -25.54 6.43
C ILE A 34 -14.92 -25.38 6.63
N LEU A 35 -15.34 -24.30 7.31
CA LEU A 35 -16.73 -24.07 7.69
C LEU A 35 -17.56 -23.46 6.56
N LEU A 36 -16.93 -22.72 5.63
CA LEU A 36 -17.61 -22.04 4.52
C LEU A 36 -16.99 -22.42 3.16
N PRO A 37 -16.98 -23.72 2.77
CA PRO A 37 -16.34 -24.16 1.52
C PRO A 37 -17.07 -23.64 0.27
N HIS A 38 -18.37 -23.35 0.38
CA HIS A 38 -19.19 -22.81 -0.70
C HIS A 38 -18.96 -21.31 -0.96
N PHE A 39 -18.30 -20.59 -0.04
CA PHE A 39 -18.00 -19.18 -0.23
C PHE A 39 -16.87 -19.01 -1.26
N PRO A 40 -17.03 -18.10 -2.24
CA PRO A 40 -16.00 -17.90 -3.26
C PRO A 40 -14.69 -17.43 -2.61
N SER A 41 -13.61 -18.16 -2.90
CA SER A 41 -12.25 -17.86 -2.45
C SER A 41 -11.44 -17.32 -3.63
N TYR A 42 -11.48 -16.01 -3.84
CA TYR A 42 -10.71 -15.33 -4.91
C TYR A 42 -9.18 -15.32 -4.70
N GLN A 43 -8.69 -15.88 -3.59
CA GLN A 43 -7.28 -15.92 -3.24
C GLN A 43 -6.86 -17.31 -2.79
N SER A 44 -5.69 -17.77 -3.22
CA SER A 44 -5.13 -19.05 -2.77
C SER A 44 -4.80 -19.03 -1.27
N LEU A 45 -4.76 -20.20 -0.62
CA LEU A 45 -4.38 -20.32 0.79
C LEU A 45 -3.05 -19.63 1.07
N ARG A 46 -2.08 -19.84 0.18
CA ARG A 46 -0.76 -19.21 0.23
C ARG A 46 -0.86 -17.68 0.32
N ILE A 47 -1.69 -17.05 -0.51
CA ILE A 47 -1.88 -15.59 -0.49
C ILE A 47 -2.54 -15.15 0.82
N GLN A 48 -3.56 -15.88 1.29
CA GLN A 48 -4.25 -15.55 2.54
C GLN A 48 -3.32 -15.68 3.77
N THR A 49 -2.53 -16.75 3.85
CA THR A 49 -1.50 -16.93 4.89
C THR A 49 -0.46 -15.82 4.84
N HIS A 50 0.01 -15.46 3.64
CA HIS A 50 0.96 -14.35 3.50
C HIS A 50 0.35 -13.00 3.93
N ARG A 51 -0.92 -12.74 3.62
CA ARG A 51 -1.64 -11.54 4.09
C ARG A 51 -1.81 -11.53 5.60
N ALA A 52 -2.11 -12.68 6.21
CA ALA A 52 -2.17 -12.81 7.67
C ALA A 52 -0.82 -12.46 8.32
N PHE A 53 0.29 -12.99 7.76
CA PHE A 53 1.64 -12.67 8.19
C PHE A 53 1.93 -11.16 8.06
N LEU A 54 1.68 -10.58 6.89
CA LEU A 54 1.92 -9.15 6.65
C LEU A 54 1.06 -8.26 7.55
N SER A 55 -0.18 -8.65 7.84
CA SER A 55 -1.07 -7.93 8.75
C SER A 55 -0.53 -7.95 10.18
N ALA A 56 -0.17 -9.13 10.70
CA ALA A 56 0.43 -9.25 12.02
C ALA A 56 1.76 -8.49 12.11
N ALA A 57 2.62 -8.61 11.08
CA ALA A 57 3.91 -7.92 11.03
C ALA A 57 3.73 -6.40 10.99
N ALA A 58 2.80 -5.88 10.18
CA ALA A 58 2.54 -4.44 10.10
C ALA A 58 2.06 -3.84 11.43
N THR A 59 1.40 -4.63 12.28
CA THR A 59 0.95 -4.18 13.61
C THR A 59 2.07 -4.18 14.66
N THR A 60 2.94 -5.18 14.67
CA THR A 60 3.90 -5.41 15.76
C THR A 60 5.35 -5.06 15.42
N PHE A 61 5.70 -5.14 14.14
CA PHE A 61 7.01 -4.86 13.58
C PHE A 61 6.86 -4.06 12.28
N PRO A 62 6.50 -2.76 12.37
CA PRO A 62 6.18 -1.94 11.20
C PRO A 62 7.34 -1.78 10.20
N ASP A 63 8.58 -2.07 10.63
CA ASP A 63 9.78 -2.05 9.80
C ASP A 63 10.06 -3.38 9.06
N LEU A 64 9.31 -4.45 9.36
CA LEU A 64 9.43 -5.74 8.65
C LEU A 64 8.72 -5.76 7.29
N PRO A 65 7.53 -5.16 7.11
CA PRO A 65 6.95 -4.98 5.78
C PRO A 65 7.92 -4.20 4.88
N ARG A 66 8.39 -4.83 3.80
CA ARG A 66 9.36 -4.27 2.83
C ARG A 66 8.94 -2.95 2.16
N ARG A 67 7.76 -2.43 2.48
CA ARG A 67 7.15 -1.26 1.83
C ARG A 67 7.35 0.02 2.63
N LEU A 68 7.81 -0.04 3.88
CA LEU A 68 7.98 1.11 4.76
C LEU A 68 9.30 1.03 5.56
N PRO A 69 9.89 2.17 5.91
CA PRO A 69 9.62 3.50 5.36
C PRO A 69 10.09 3.59 3.90
N VAL A 70 9.42 4.42 3.08
CA VAL A 70 9.76 4.54 1.64
C VAL A 70 11.08 5.30 1.42
N GLY A 71 11.47 6.14 2.39
CA GLY A 71 12.69 6.94 2.31
C GLY A 71 12.61 8.07 1.27
N LYS A 72 13.78 8.56 0.84
CA LYS A 72 13.91 9.60 -0.20
C LYS A 72 13.76 8.95 -1.58
N LEU A 73 12.73 9.35 -2.31
CA LEU A 73 12.50 8.95 -3.70
C LEU A 73 12.99 10.06 -4.64
N ASN A 74 13.45 9.69 -5.83
CA ASN A 74 13.76 10.63 -6.89
C ASN A 74 12.48 11.41 -7.27
N PRO A 75 12.50 12.76 -7.31
CA PRO A 75 11.36 13.57 -7.75
C PRO A 75 10.80 13.20 -9.12
N ALA A 76 11.63 12.66 -10.03
CA ALA A 76 11.17 12.17 -11.33
C ALA A 76 10.21 10.96 -11.22
N ARG A 77 10.30 10.18 -10.14
CA ARG A 77 9.43 9.03 -9.87
C ARG A 77 8.16 9.42 -9.13
N ALA A 78 8.28 10.30 -8.13
CA ALA A 78 7.15 10.81 -7.38
C ALA A 78 7.39 12.27 -6.98
N ARG A 79 6.53 13.18 -7.48
CA ARG A 79 6.62 14.62 -7.23
C ARG A 79 5.41 15.10 -6.46
N VAL A 80 5.60 15.98 -5.49
CA VAL A 80 4.50 16.64 -4.76
C VAL A 80 3.77 17.59 -5.71
N ILE A 81 2.44 17.50 -5.76
CA ILE A 81 1.57 18.39 -6.55
C ILE A 81 0.54 19.13 -5.70
N PHE A 82 0.31 18.67 -4.47
CA PHE A 82 -0.54 19.33 -3.49
C PHE A 82 0.05 19.15 -2.10
N GLU A 83 -0.07 20.14 -1.22
CA GLU A 83 0.58 20.09 0.10
C GLU A 83 -0.37 19.64 1.22
N GLN A 84 -1.68 19.90 1.13
CA GLN A 84 -2.62 19.66 2.24
C GLN A 84 -4.03 19.20 1.77
N PRO A 85 -4.32 17.89 1.66
CA PRO A 85 -3.44 16.76 2.00
C PRO A 85 -2.30 16.60 0.99
N THR A 86 -1.13 16.14 1.43
CA THR A 86 0.01 15.98 0.51
C THR A 86 -0.34 14.96 -0.57
N ALA A 87 -0.22 15.34 -1.83
CA ALA A 87 -0.49 14.46 -2.97
C ALA A 87 0.73 14.37 -3.87
N TYR A 88 1.00 13.16 -4.36
CA TYR A 88 2.13 12.86 -5.23
C TYR A 88 1.65 12.40 -6.60
N VAL A 89 2.22 12.95 -7.66
CA VAL A 89 2.04 12.44 -9.03
C VAL A 89 3.12 11.41 -9.36
N ILE A 90 2.71 10.32 -10.01
CA ILE A 90 3.55 9.19 -10.39
C ILE A 90 3.23 8.80 -11.86
N PRO A 91 4.19 8.85 -12.79
CA PRO A 91 5.56 9.31 -12.57
C PRO A 91 5.60 10.82 -12.30
N GLY A 92 6.58 11.25 -11.49
CA GLY A 92 6.77 12.64 -11.08
C GLY A 92 7.06 13.61 -12.23
N SER A 93 7.51 13.07 -13.38
CA SER A 93 7.74 13.81 -14.63
C SER A 93 6.47 14.23 -15.37
N ARG A 94 5.29 13.71 -14.99
CA ARG A 94 4.02 14.04 -15.64
C ARG A 94 3.30 15.16 -14.90
N GLU A 95 2.53 15.92 -15.65
CA GLU A 95 1.58 16.91 -15.15
C GLU A 95 0.17 16.41 -15.46
N PRO A 96 -0.67 16.07 -14.47
CA PRO A 96 -1.95 15.40 -14.72
C PRO A 96 -2.89 16.18 -15.64
N ALA A 97 -2.96 17.51 -15.51
CA ALA A 97 -3.81 18.35 -16.35
C ALA A 97 -3.38 18.28 -17.83
N LYS A 98 -2.09 18.54 -18.10
CA LYS A 98 -1.52 18.47 -19.46
C LYS A 98 -1.60 17.07 -20.08
N PHE A 99 -1.51 16.04 -19.23
CA PHE A 99 -1.62 14.64 -19.66
C PHE A 99 -2.99 14.32 -20.25
N LEU A 100 -4.05 14.91 -19.71
CA LEU A 100 -5.42 14.76 -20.21
C LEU A 100 -5.70 15.66 -21.43
N GLU A 101 -5.06 16.82 -21.53
CA GLU A 101 -5.26 17.79 -22.62
C GLU A 101 -4.67 17.35 -23.97
N THR A 102 -3.64 16.49 -23.97
CA THR A 102 -3.04 15.98 -25.21
C THR A 102 -3.98 14.96 -25.86
N ARG A 103 -4.97 15.45 -26.61
CA ARG A 103 -5.88 14.67 -27.44
C ARG A 103 -5.16 14.22 -28.72
N LEU A 104 -4.61 13.01 -28.73
CA LEU A 104 -4.55 12.24 -29.96
C LEU A 104 -5.83 11.42 -30.05
N ALA A 105 -6.44 11.36 -31.22
CA ALA A 105 -7.80 10.86 -31.44
C ALA A 105 -8.04 9.39 -31.04
N GLU A 106 -6.98 8.67 -30.64
CA GLU A 106 -7.00 7.24 -30.30
C GLU A 106 -6.44 6.91 -28.89
N ASP A 107 -5.93 7.90 -28.14
CA ASP A 107 -5.26 7.64 -26.85
C ASP A 107 -6.26 7.56 -25.69
N LYS A 108 -6.52 6.35 -25.19
CA LYS A 108 -7.28 6.15 -23.95
C LYS A 108 -6.41 6.53 -22.75
N ARG A 109 -6.62 7.71 -22.17
CA ARG A 109 -5.84 8.22 -21.03
C ARG A 109 -6.67 8.30 -19.75
N GLY A 110 -6.02 8.04 -18.61
CA GLY A 110 -6.67 8.07 -17.31
C GLY A 110 -5.76 8.59 -16.20
N VAL A 111 -6.35 9.34 -15.28
CA VAL A 111 -5.72 9.69 -14.00
C VAL A 111 -6.31 8.78 -12.92
N VAL A 112 -5.45 8.06 -12.21
CA VAL A 112 -5.85 7.16 -11.13
C VAL A 112 -5.60 7.85 -9.80
N LEU A 113 -6.69 8.21 -9.11
CA LEU A 113 -6.63 8.64 -7.72
C LEU A 113 -6.42 7.41 -6.83
N TYR A 114 -5.33 7.40 -6.08
CA TYR A 114 -4.95 6.26 -5.25
C TYR A 114 -4.84 6.67 -3.77
N ALA A 115 -5.52 5.91 -2.92
CA ALA A 115 -5.36 5.94 -1.47
C ALA A 115 -4.81 4.59 -1.01
N HIS A 116 -3.68 4.61 -0.30
CA HIS A 116 -3.08 3.38 0.18
C HIS A 116 -3.94 2.74 1.28
N GLY A 117 -3.95 1.41 1.33
CA GLY A 117 -4.47 0.69 2.49
C GLY A 117 -3.56 0.80 3.71
N GLY A 118 -4.03 0.33 4.86
CA GLY A 118 -3.27 0.36 6.12
C GLY A 118 -4.12 0.60 7.37
N GLY A 119 -5.44 0.42 7.26
CA GLY A 119 -6.38 0.55 8.38
C GLY A 119 -6.38 1.93 9.02
N TYR A 120 -6.11 2.99 8.23
CA TYR A 120 -5.93 4.36 8.69
C TYR A 120 -4.82 4.59 9.72
N ALA A 121 -4.08 3.56 10.12
CA ALA A 121 -3.03 3.64 11.13
C ALA A 121 -1.63 3.64 10.52
N ARG A 122 -1.46 3.06 9.32
CA ARG A 122 -0.16 2.79 8.69
C ARG A 122 -0.19 3.02 7.18
N GLY A 123 1.00 3.07 6.58
CA GLY A 123 1.20 3.28 5.14
C GLY A 123 1.75 4.66 4.82
N GLU A 124 2.22 4.84 3.60
CA GLU A 124 2.66 6.12 3.03
C GLU A 124 2.15 6.15 1.59
N ALA A 125 1.78 7.32 1.07
CA ALA A 125 1.30 7.50 -0.30
C ALA A 125 2.27 6.96 -1.35
N ARG A 126 3.57 6.99 -1.05
CA ARG A 126 4.64 6.55 -1.97
C ARG A 126 5.00 5.07 -1.85
N MET A 127 4.37 4.30 -0.95
CA MET A 127 4.77 2.91 -0.64
C MET A 127 4.55 1.91 -1.77
N TYR A 128 3.81 2.32 -2.81
CA TYR A 128 3.45 1.49 -3.97
C TYR A 128 3.99 2.04 -5.30
N VAL A 129 4.93 2.99 -5.30
CA VAL A 129 5.48 3.58 -6.54
C VAL A 129 5.95 2.50 -7.53
N ASP A 130 6.69 1.49 -7.08
CA ASP A 130 7.14 0.38 -7.95
C ASP A 130 5.97 -0.40 -8.59
N TYR A 131 4.83 -0.51 -7.89
CA TYR A 131 3.64 -1.18 -8.40
C TYR A 131 2.92 -0.28 -9.42
N MET A 132 2.79 1.01 -9.11
CA MET A 132 2.18 2.00 -10.00
C MET A 132 2.98 2.12 -11.30
N GLU A 133 4.31 2.19 -11.24
CA GLU A 133 5.17 2.23 -12.42
C GLU A 133 5.01 0.98 -13.30
N ARG A 134 4.88 -0.21 -12.69
CA ARG A 134 4.56 -1.43 -13.44
C ARG A 134 3.18 -1.36 -14.11
N TRP A 135 2.17 -0.84 -13.42
CA TRP A 135 0.83 -0.67 -13.98
C TRP A 135 0.83 0.32 -15.14
N ILE A 136 1.56 1.44 -15.00
CA ILE A 136 1.71 2.43 -16.07
C ILE A 136 2.41 1.81 -17.28
N LYS A 137 3.48 1.03 -17.06
CA LYS A 137 4.17 0.32 -18.14
C LYS A 137 3.23 -0.60 -18.90
N VAL A 138 2.53 -1.49 -18.19
CA VAL A 138 1.60 -2.45 -18.81
C VAL A 138 0.44 -1.73 -19.50
N ALA A 139 -0.11 -0.67 -18.90
CA ALA A 139 -1.16 0.10 -19.54
C ALA A 139 -0.68 0.73 -20.86
N ASN A 140 0.53 1.33 -20.89
CA ASN A 140 1.07 1.92 -22.11
C ASN A 140 1.29 0.86 -23.21
N GLU A 141 1.69 -0.37 -22.84
CA GLU A 141 1.82 -1.50 -23.77
C GLU A 141 0.47 -1.88 -24.41
N GLU A 142 -0.64 -1.66 -23.69
CA GLU A 142 -2.02 -1.90 -24.13
C GLU A 142 -2.68 -0.64 -24.77
N GLY A 143 -1.90 0.40 -25.10
CA GLY A 143 -2.42 1.64 -25.67
C GLY A 143 -3.21 2.52 -24.69
N LEU A 144 -3.02 2.30 -23.38
CA LEU A 144 -3.65 3.06 -22.29
C LEU A 144 -2.61 3.94 -21.58
N GLY A 145 -2.80 5.25 -21.62
CA GLY A 145 -1.99 6.17 -20.84
C GLY A 145 -2.48 6.26 -19.40
N LEU A 146 -1.62 5.98 -18.41
CA LEU A 146 -1.96 6.18 -16.99
C LEU A 146 -1.02 7.16 -16.28
N VAL A 147 -1.61 7.98 -15.41
CA VAL A 147 -0.90 8.75 -14.39
C VAL A 147 -1.56 8.50 -13.04
N PHE A 148 -0.77 8.24 -12.01
CA PHE A 148 -1.29 8.05 -10.65
C PHE A 148 -1.14 9.35 -9.86
N VAL A 149 -2.17 9.65 -9.07
CA VAL A 149 -2.13 10.69 -8.02
C VAL A 149 -2.38 9.98 -6.70
N SER A 150 -1.34 9.85 -5.90
CA SER A 150 -1.37 9.16 -4.61
C SER A 150 -1.44 10.15 -3.47
N VAL A 151 -2.41 9.98 -2.57
CA VAL A 151 -2.72 10.94 -1.49
C VAL A 151 -2.18 10.44 -0.15
N GLU A 152 -1.46 11.29 0.58
CA GLU A 152 -1.11 11.11 1.98
C GLU A 152 -2.24 11.68 2.84
N TYR A 153 -3.10 10.80 3.34
CA TYR A 153 -4.19 11.17 4.22
C TYR A 153 -3.75 11.16 5.69
N ARG A 154 -4.46 11.93 6.53
CA ARG A 154 -4.21 11.93 7.98
C ARG A 154 -4.54 10.56 8.57
N ARG A 155 -3.65 10.05 9.42
CA ARG A 155 -3.84 8.77 10.10
C ARG A 155 -4.71 8.93 11.33
N SER A 156 -5.31 7.84 11.80
CA SER A 156 -6.23 7.82 12.95
C SER A 156 -5.62 8.45 14.21
N SER A 157 -4.33 8.24 14.48
CA SER A 157 -3.61 8.86 15.60
C SER A 157 -3.36 10.36 15.45
N GLN A 158 -3.49 10.91 14.23
CA GLN A 158 -3.30 12.33 13.92
C GLN A 158 -4.64 13.05 13.73
N ALA A 159 -5.69 12.34 13.29
CA ALA A 159 -7.03 12.88 13.08
C ALA A 159 -7.77 13.16 14.40
N ALA A 160 -7.47 12.42 15.47
CA ALA A 160 -8.08 12.59 16.79
C ALA A 160 -7.72 13.93 17.48
N ILE A 161 -6.77 14.70 16.94
CA ILE A 161 -6.26 15.93 17.55
C ILE A 161 -6.98 17.19 17.03
N THR A 162 -7.89 17.08 16.05
CA THR A 162 -8.52 18.25 15.42
C THR A 162 -10.03 18.09 15.21
N TRP A 163 -10.79 17.98 16.31
CA TRP A 163 -12.26 18.13 16.32
C TRP A 163 -12.74 19.25 17.25
N ASP A 164 -11.93 20.29 17.46
CA ASP A 164 -12.40 21.58 17.99
C ASP A 164 -12.33 22.63 16.87
N ARG A 165 -13.46 22.86 16.21
CA ARG A 165 -13.78 24.11 15.53
C ARG A 165 -15.23 24.45 15.80
#